data_AF-A0AAU6JJ18-F1
#
_entry.id   AF-A0AAU6JJ18-F1
#
_cell.length_a   1.000
_cell.length_b   1.000
_cell.length_c   1.000
_cell.angle_alpha   90.00
_cell.angle_beta   90.00
_cell.angle_gamma   90.00
#
_symmetry.space_group_name_H-M   'P 1'
#
loop_
_entity.id
_entity.type
_entity.pdbx_description
1 polymer ?
#
loop_
_entity_poly.entity_id
_entity_poly.type
_entity_poly.pdbx_seq_one_letter_code
_entity_poly.pdbx_strand_id
1 'polypeptide(L)'
;MTARPPRRSRLRGLLRELRKPRRPQSLSVLVLLAALAGFLLWDSSGMDNYGQNLALNLGTDILGVAVTVFVIGPLISRAQEGRVREHTRLDYEWFSAQVHGSNSNVKILDTFSNVFGPQFSERLFRGIRSATAHGARVQILLLDPDSLAVILRGQELGERHADIRRDILRNLRTLQSFRDRLDAHARTLLDVRLCSTSPGVTLYRWDGRSLVSFLTVGRLSGEGVQLEVAVRSPLGAFVEQRFDELWQQSKPMDRFTHMPVTLVDEAATRREFTCRFVTVDERWYVAGHDLVSYLARHRLDQLSAYSAALGTPSAAYEVLVVDDETELHTQLTAHYAEKYDAPAAAFVWLRPPALVTE
;
A
#
# COMPACT_ATOMS: atom_id res chain seq x y z
N MET A 1 -46.24 7.06 13.70
CA MET A 1 -45.75 8.38 13.27
C MET A 1 -44.28 8.50 13.65
N THR A 2 -43.37 8.48 12.67
CA THR A 2 -42.01 9.05 12.76
C THR A 2 -41.46 9.13 11.33
N ALA A 3 -41.00 10.32 10.96
CA ALA A 3 -40.81 10.76 9.58
C ALA A 3 -39.50 10.25 8.96
N ARG A 4 -39.56 9.87 7.68
CA ARG A 4 -38.39 9.61 6.81
C ARG A 4 -37.74 10.95 6.39
N PRO A 5 -36.40 11.07 6.37
CA PRO A 5 -35.72 12.28 5.90
C PRO A 5 -35.70 12.35 4.35
N PRO A 6 -35.52 13.55 3.76
CA PRO A 6 -35.78 13.78 2.35
C PRO A 6 -34.60 13.40 1.43
N ARG A 7 -35.00 12.85 0.29
CA ARG A 7 -34.23 12.30 -0.84
C ARG A 7 -33.52 13.38 -1.70
N ARG A 8 -32.85 14.37 -1.09
CA ARG A 8 -32.26 15.54 -1.81
C ARG A 8 -30.73 15.47 -2.03
N SER A 9 -30.00 14.48 -1.52
CA SER A 9 -28.52 14.46 -1.62
C SER A 9 -27.94 13.89 -2.92
N ARG A 10 -28.71 13.12 -3.70
CA ARG A 10 -28.19 12.47 -4.94
C ARG A 10 -28.05 13.40 -6.14
N LEU A 11 -28.79 14.52 -6.18
CA LEU A 11 -28.72 15.49 -7.28
C LEU A 11 -27.47 16.38 -7.22
N ARG A 12 -26.91 16.63 -6.03
CA ARG A 12 -25.69 17.46 -5.87
C ARG A 12 -24.41 16.76 -6.32
N GLY A 13 -24.36 15.42 -6.31
CA GLY A 13 -23.23 14.64 -6.81
C GLY A 13 -23.10 14.66 -8.34
N LEU A 14 -24.24 14.55 -9.04
CA LEU A 14 -24.31 14.61 -10.51
C LEU A 14 -23.88 15.98 -11.07
N LEU A 15 -24.22 17.07 -10.38
CA LEU A 15 -23.80 18.42 -10.76
C LEU A 15 -22.30 18.69 -10.52
N ARG A 16 -21.63 17.88 -9.68
CA ARG A 16 -20.21 18.05 -9.36
C ARG A 16 -19.29 17.35 -10.37
N GLU A 17 -19.74 16.25 -10.98
CA GLU A 17 -19.04 15.62 -12.11
C GLU A 17 -19.12 16.47 -13.40
N LEU A 18 -20.13 17.33 -13.52
CA LEU A 18 -20.23 18.34 -14.60
C LEU A 18 -19.30 19.55 -14.40
N ARG A 19 -18.64 19.69 -13.23
CA ARG A 19 -17.78 20.82 -12.88
C ARG A 19 -16.26 20.54 -12.95
N LYS A 20 -15.85 19.41 -13.51
CA LYS A 20 -14.43 19.25 -13.90
C LYS A 20 -14.17 20.15 -15.11
N PRO A 21 -13.09 20.96 -15.12
CA PRO A 21 -12.79 21.85 -16.24
C PRO A 21 -12.38 21.01 -17.45
N ARG A 22 -13.36 20.61 -18.26
CA ARG A 22 -13.10 20.12 -19.61
C ARG A 22 -12.63 21.30 -20.45
N ARG A 23 -11.62 21.03 -21.30
CA ARG A 23 -10.92 21.99 -22.17
C ARG A 23 -11.86 23.06 -22.73
N PRO A 24 -11.45 24.34 -22.80
CA PRO A 24 -12.29 25.46 -23.25
C PRO A 24 -12.94 25.24 -24.63
N GLN A 25 -12.33 24.39 -25.47
CA GLN A 25 -12.84 23.96 -26.77
C GLN A 25 -14.18 23.21 -26.69
N SER A 26 -14.42 22.44 -25.63
CA SER A 26 -15.69 21.70 -25.48
C SER A 26 -16.86 22.60 -25.06
N LEU A 27 -16.55 23.70 -24.37
CA LEU A 27 -17.54 24.67 -23.93
C LEU A 27 -17.96 25.60 -25.07
N SER A 28 -17.01 26.04 -25.91
CA SER A 28 -17.32 26.80 -27.12
C SER A 28 -18.14 26.02 -28.14
N VAL A 29 -17.82 24.74 -28.36
CA VAL A 29 -18.63 23.85 -29.22
C VAL A 29 -20.05 23.70 -28.69
N LEU A 30 -20.22 23.55 -27.37
CA LEU A 30 -21.53 23.41 -26.75
C LEU A 30 -22.38 24.68 -26.87
N VAL A 31 -21.76 25.86 -26.67
CA VAL A 31 -22.42 27.16 -26.87
C VAL A 31 -22.81 27.36 -28.33
N LEU A 32 -21.94 27.01 -29.27
CA LEU A 32 -22.22 27.09 -30.71
C LEU A 32 -23.41 26.19 -31.10
N LEU A 33 -23.42 24.94 -30.62
CA LEU A 33 -24.51 24.01 -30.87
C LEU A 33 -25.83 24.49 -30.23
N ALA A 34 -25.77 25.05 -29.02
CA ALA A 34 -26.94 25.61 -28.34
C ALA A 34 -27.49 26.84 -29.07
N ALA A 35 -26.62 27.72 -29.57
CA ALA A 35 -27.00 28.88 -30.36
C ALA A 35 -27.61 28.47 -31.71
N LEU A 36 -27.03 27.48 -32.38
CA LEU A 36 -27.54 26.92 -33.63
C LEU A 36 -28.92 26.27 -33.42
N ALA A 37 -29.07 25.47 -32.35
CA ALA A 37 -30.35 24.87 -31.99
C ALA A 37 -31.40 25.95 -31.67
N GLY A 38 -31.04 26.98 -30.90
CA GLY A 38 -31.93 28.11 -30.60
C GLY A 38 -32.36 28.89 -31.84
N PHE A 39 -31.44 29.12 -32.79
CA PHE A 39 -31.73 29.76 -34.06
C PHE A 39 -32.69 28.92 -34.93
N LEU A 40 -32.43 27.61 -35.05
CA LEU A 40 -33.31 26.70 -35.78
C LEU A 40 -34.71 26.61 -35.15
N LEU A 41 -34.80 26.63 -33.82
CA LEU A 41 -36.08 26.64 -33.11
C LEU A 41 -36.84 27.95 -33.31
N TRP A 42 -36.14 29.09 -33.35
CA TRP A 42 -36.74 30.38 -33.67
C TRP A 42 -37.29 30.38 -35.09
N ASP A 43 -36.47 30.05 -36.08
CA ASP A 43 -36.82 30.11 -37.51
C ASP A 43 -38.03 29.21 -37.85
N SER A 44 -38.15 28.07 -37.19
CA SER A 44 -39.24 27.11 -37.40
C SER A 44 -40.54 27.43 -36.67
N SER A 45 -40.58 28.45 -35.80
CA SER A 45 -41.76 28.81 -35.00
C SER A 45 -42.97 29.32 -35.80
N GLY A 46 -42.77 29.67 -37.08
CA GLY A 46 -43.84 30.09 -38.00
C GLY A 46 -44.52 28.97 -38.78
N MET A 47 -44.15 27.70 -38.58
CA MET A 47 -44.70 26.56 -39.33
C MET A 47 -45.97 25.98 -38.69
N ASP A 48 -46.94 25.59 -39.51
CA ASP A 48 -48.12 24.85 -39.06
C ASP A 48 -47.72 23.51 -38.42
N ASN A 49 -48.39 23.12 -37.33
CA ASN A 49 -48.09 21.92 -36.52
C ASN A 49 -46.69 21.88 -35.86
N TYR A 50 -46.00 23.03 -35.76
CA TYR A 50 -44.66 23.14 -35.15
C TYR A 50 -44.56 22.49 -33.77
N GLY A 51 -45.49 22.77 -32.85
CA GLY A 51 -45.45 22.23 -31.49
C GLY A 51 -45.56 20.70 -31.46
N GLN A 52 -46.33 20.11 -32.37
CA GLN A 52 -46.52 18.66 -32.44
C GLN A 52 -45.30 17.96 -33.04
N ASN A 53 -44.72 18.53 -34.09
CA ASN A 53 -43.48 18.04 -34.71
C ASN A 53 -42.26 18.22 -33.79
N LEU A 54 -42.17 19.34 -33.08
CA LEU A 54 -41.12 19.59 -32.10
C LEU A 54 -41.23 18.61 -30.93
N ALA A 55 -42.42 18.42 -30.36
CA ALA A 55 -42.63 17.47 -29.27
C ALA A 55 -42.27 16.03 -29.68
N LEU A 56 -42.63 15.61 -30.90
CA LEU A 56 -42.29 14.29 -31.43
C LEU A 56 -40.78 14.10 -31.63
N ASN A 57 -40.12 15.04 -32.30
CA ASN A 57 -38.69 14.92 -32.59
C ASN A 57 -37.83 15.10 -31.33
N LEU A 58 -38.09 16.16 -30.55
CA LEU A 58 -37.35 16.44 -29.32
C LEU A 58 -37.60 15.36 -28.25
N GLY A 59 -38.84 14.87 -28.16
CA GLY A 59 -39.20 13.78 -27.26
C GLY A 59 -38.44 12.49 -27.60
N THR A 60 -38.34 12.16 -28.89
CA THR A 60 -37.62 10.98 -29.37
C THR A 60 -36.11 11.09 -29.12
N ASP A 61 -35.53 12.27 -29.38
CA ASP A 61 -34.10 12.50 -29.16
C ASP A 61 -33.72 12.50 -27.67
N ILE A 62 -34.50 13.15 -26.81
CA ILE A 62 -34.28 13.13 -25.36
C ILE A 62 -34.39 11.70 -24.82
N LEU A 63 -35.38 10.94 -25.30
CA LEU A 63 -35.54 9.53 -24.93
C LEU A 63 -34.34 8.70 -25.41
N GLY A 64 -33.87 8.92 -26.63
CA GLY A 64 -32.69 8.27 -27.20
C GLY A 64 -31.41 8.56 -26.40
N VAL A 65 -31.19 9.81 -26.03
CA VAL A 65 -30.06 10.21 -25.16
C VAL A 65 -30.20 9.58 -23.78
N ALA A 66 -31.39 9.59 -23.18
CA ALA A 66 -31.62 8.97 -21.88
C ALA A 66 -31.37 7.45 -21.91
N VAL A 67 -31.86 6.75 -22.92
CA VAL A 67 -31.61 5.31 -23.12
C VAL A 67 -30.11 5.06 -23.33
N THR A 68 -29.44 5.89 -24.13
CA THR A 68 -28.00 5.74 -24.38
C THR A 68 -27.19 5.94 -23.10
N VAL A 69 -27.47 6.98 -22.32
CA VAL A 69 -26.71 7.33 -21.11
C VAL A 69 -27.04 6.42 -19.92
N PHE A 70 -28.30 6.04 -19.73
CA PHE A 70 -28.75 5.30 -18.55
C PHE A 70 -28.90 3.79 -18.76
N VAL A 71 -29.00 3.32 -20.01
CA VAL A 71 -29.17 1.89 -20.32
C VAL A 71 -27.96 1.36 -21.08
N ILE A 72 -27.64 1.92 -22.24
CA ILE A 72 -26.58 1.38 -23.12
C ILE A 72 -25.19 1.61 -22.52
N GLY A 73 -24.88 2.83 -22.06
CA GLY A 73 -23.59 3.16 -21.46
C GLY A 73 -23.21 2.24 -20.30
N PRO A 74 -24.09 2.03 -19.30
CA PRO A 74 -23.85 1.09 -18.21
C PRO A 74 -23.71 -0.37 -18.68
N LEU A 75 -24.46 -0.81 -19.70
CA LEU A 75 -24.33 -2.15 -20.26
C LEU A 75 -22.99 -2.35 -20.97
N ILE A 76 -22.52 -1.36 -21.74
CA ILE A 76 -21.20 -1.40 -22.38
C ILE A 76 -20.10 -1.39 -21.33
N SER A 77 -20.22 -0.56 -20.29
CA SER A 77 -19.26 -0.53 -19.18
C SER A 77 -19.18 -1.89 -18.49
N ARG A 78 -20.33 -2.51 -18.18
CA ARG A 78 -20.39 -3.87 -17.61
C ARG A 78 -19.82 -4.94 -18.54
N ALA A 79 -20.05 -4.82 -19.85
CA ALA A 79 -19.48 -5.73 -20.84
C ALA A 79 -17.96 -5.57 -20.97
N GLN A 80 -17.43 -4.36 -20.78
CA GLN A 80 -15.99 -4.09 -20.76
C GLN A 80 -15.33 -4.41 -19.41
N GLU A 81 -16.06 -4.37 -18.29
CA GLU A 81 -15.58 -4.76 -16.95
C GLU A 81 -15.11 -6.23 -16.88
N GLY A 82 -15.61 -7.10 -17.77
CA GLY A 82 -15.17 -8.49 -17.92
C GLY A 82 -14.01 -8.71 -18.90
N ARG A 83 -13.59 -7.70 -19.67
CA ARG A 83 -12.46 -7.83 -20.61
C ARG A 83 -11.14 -7.68 -19.86
N VAL A 84 -10.47 -8.80 -19.65
CA VAL A 84 -9.08 -8.83 -19.19
C VAL A 84 -8.19 -8.29 -20.30
N ARG A 85 -7.36 -7.29 -20.02
CA ARG A 85 -6.28 -6.90 -20.93
C ARG A 85 -4.99 -7.51 -20.45
N GLU A 86 -4.30 -8.17 -21.36
CA GLU A 86 -3.02 -8.80 -21.05
C GLU A 86 -1.87 -7.85 -21.39
N HIS A 87 -0.97 -7.69 -20.45
CA HIS A 87 0.31 -7.01 -20.64
C HIS A 87 1.40 -8.08 -20.54
N THR A 88 2.41 -8.02 -21.41
CA THR A 88 3.47 -9.06 -21.44
C THR A 88 4.36 -9.05 -20.20
N ARG A 89 4.46 -7.89 -19.54
CA ARG A 89 5.22 -7.65 -18.31
C ARG A 89 4.63 -6.48 -17.55
N LEU A 90 5.08 -6.28 -16.31
CA LEU A 90 4.69 -5.12 -15.51
C LEU A 90 5.45 -3.87 -15.98
N ASP A 91 4.69 -2.86 -16.42
CA ASP A 91 5.20 -1.52 -16.68
C ASP A 91 5.10 -0.67 -15.41
N TYR A 92 6.22 -0.57 -14.69
CA TYR A 92 6.33 0.19 -13.44
C TYR A 92 6.11 1.69 -13.63
N GLU A 93 6.52 2.26 -14.76
CA GLU A 93 6.36 3.70 -15.03
C GLU A 93 4.91 4.05 -15.31
N TRP A 94 4.25 3.22 -16.11
CA TRP A 94 2.83 3.33 -16.38
C TRP A 94 2.01 3.16 -15.10
N PHE A 95 2.30 2.15 -14.29
CA PHE A 95 1.64 1.96 -13.00
C PHE A 95 1.84 3.17 -12.08
N SER A 96 3.07 3.69 -11.98
CA SER A 96 3.36 4.89 -11.18
C SER A 96 2.57 6.13 -11.65
N ALA A 97 2.32 6.25 -12.95
CA ALA A 97 1.46 7.30 -13.50
C ALA A 97 -0.01 7.10 -13.12
N GLN A 98 -0.51 5.86 -13.06
CA GLN A 98 -1.86 5.57 -12.56
C GLN A 98 -2.01 5.92 -11.08
N VAL A 99 -1.01 5.57 -10.26
CA VAL A 99 -0.96 5.92 -8.83
C VAL A 99 -1.04 7.43 -8.63
N HIS A 100 -0.34 8.22 -9.43
CA HIS A 100 -0.34 9.68 -9.32
C HIS A 100 -1.73 10.32 -9.42
N GLY A 101 -2.62 9.76 -10.24
CA GLY A 101 -4.00 10.22 -10.42
C GLY A 101 -5.03 9.60 -9.46
N SER A 102 -4.58 8.69 -8.58
CA SER A 102 -5.48 7.95 -7.69
C SER A 102 -6.02 8.82 -6.56
N ASN A 103 -7.27 8.61 -6.18
CA ASN A 103 -7.94 9.38 -5.11
C ASN A 103 -8.64 8.51 -4.06
N SER A 104 -8.61 7.19 -4.20
CA SER A 104 -9.32 6.29 -3.28
C SER A 104 -8.41 5.24 -2.66
N ASN A 105 -7.85 4.34 -3.46
CA ASN A 105 -7.11 3.19 -2.94
C ASN A 105 -5.99 2.76 -3.88
N VAL A 106 -4.80 2.59 -3.34
CA VAL A 106 -3.64 2.03 -4.01
C VAL A 106 -3.18 0.85 -3.18
N LYS A 107 -3.13 -0.35 -3.78
CA LYS A 107 -2.62 -1.55 -3.12
C LYS A 107 -1.46 -2.14 -3.91
N ILE A 108 -0.43 -2.60 -3.22
CA ILE A 108 0.67 -3.37 -3.79
C ILE A 108 0.82 -4.65 -2.97
N LEU A 109 0.74 -5.82 -3.62
CA LEU A 109 1.08 -7.12 -3.07
C LEU A 109 2.14 -7.77 -3.95
N ASP A 110 3.29 -8.08 -3.38
CA ASP A 110 4.37 -8.77 -4.07
C ASP A 110 5.27 -9.51 -3.08
N THR A 111 6.12 -10.42 -3.57
CA THR A 111 7.26 -10.94 -2.79
C THR A 111 8.20 -9.78 -2.45
N PHE A 112 8.69 -9.15 -3.51
CA PHE A 112 9.44 -7.90 -3.53
C PHE A 112 9.14 -7.24 -4.88
N SER A 113 9.28 -5.92 -5.00
CA SER A 113 9.01 -5.23 -6.26
C SER A 113 10.13 -4.32 -6.68
N ASN A 114 10.50 -4.40 -7.96
CA ASN A 114 11.45 -3.47 -8.57
C ASN A 114 10.90 -2.04 -8.64
N VAL A 115 9.58 -1.83 -8.44
CA VAL A 115 8.99 -0.49 -8.35
C VAL A 115 9.61 0.35 -7.22
N PHE A 116 10.14 -0.29 -6.17
CA PHE A 116 10.85 0.36 -5.07
C PHE A 116 12.37 0.43 -5.30
N GLY A 117 12.86 -0.05 -6.43
CA GLY A 117 14.26 0.05 -6.83
C GLY A 117 14.65 1.46 -7.26
N PRO A 118 15.96 1.74 -7.38
CA PRO A 118 16.49 3.07 -7.70
C PRO A 118 15.92 3.67 -9.00
N GLN A 119 15.63 2.81 -9.98
CA GLN A 119 15.15 3.21 -11.31
C GLN A 119 13.70 3.76 -11.27
N PHE A 120 12.83 3.21 -10.43
CA PHE A 120 11.38 3.49 -10.49
C PHE A 120 10.83 4.18 -9.24
N SER A 121 11.53 4.06 -8.10
CA SER A 121 11.03 4.51 -6.79
C SER A 121 10.69 5.99 -6.73
N GLU A 122 11.48 6.88 -7.35
CA GLU A 122 11.20 8.32 -7.29
C GLU A 122 9.85 8.67 -7.93
N ARG A 123 9.57 8.08 -9.09
CA ARG A 123 8.31 8.31 -9.82
C ARG A 123 7.13 7.75 -9.03
N LEU A 124 7.26 6.54 -8.49
CA LEU A 124 6.23 5.96 -7.63
C LEU A 124 5.99 6.83 -6.40
N PHE A 125 7.04 7.27 -5.70
CA PHE A 125 6.93 8.07 -4.48
C PHE A 125 6.32 9.45 -4.73
N ARG A 126 6.58 10.06 -5.89
CA ARG A 126 5.85 11.24 -6.35
C ARG A 126 4.37 10.92 -6.58
N GLY A 127 4.07 9.76 -7.15
CA GLY A 127 2.71 9.25 -7.30
C GLY A 127 2.01 9.08 -5.95
N ILE A 128 2.63 8.39 -5.00
CA ILE A 128 2.08 8.14 -3.66
C ILE A 128 1.82 9.46 -2.93
N ARG A 129 2.76 10.43 -2.96
CA ARG A 129 2.54 11.76 -2.37
C ARG A 129 1.33 12.48 -2.96
N SER A 130 1.15 12.41 -4.28
CA SER A 130 -0.03 12.97 -4.94
C SER A 130 -1.31 12.25 -4.52
N ALA A 131 -1.29 10.92 -4.51
CA ALA A 131 -2.44 10.11 -4.13
C ALA A 131 -2.89 10.37 -2.69
N THR A 132 -1.95 10.39 -1.74
CA THR A 132 -2.26 10.69 -0.33
C THR A 132 -2.71 12.14 -0.14
N ALA A 133 -2.19 13.10 -0.90
CA ALA A 133 -2.70 14.48 -0.91
C ALA A 133 -4.16 14.59 -1.39
N HIS A 134 -4.60 13.67 -2.26
CA HIS A 134 -6.01 13.53 -2.65
C HIS A 134 -6.85 12.69 -1.68
N GLY A 135 -6.27 12.20 -0.58
CA GLY A 135 -6.93 11.36 0.42
C GLY A 135 -6.96 9.87 0.09
N ALA A 136 -6.22 9.41 -0.93
CA ALA A 136 -6.11 7.99 -1.23
C ALA A 136 -5.36 7.25 -0.12
N ARG A 137 -5.83 6.04 0.22
CA ARG A 137 -5.09 5.13 1.10
C ARG A 137 -4.13 4.28 0.27
N VAL A 138 -2.91 4.14 0.74
CA VAL A 138 -1.85 3.36 0.11
C VAL A 138 -1.46 2.22 1.04
N GLN A 139 -1.64 0.99 0.57
CA GLN A 139 -1.37 -0.23 1.32
C GLN A 139 -0.34 -1.07 0.56
N ILE A 140 0.79 -1.33 1.19
CA ILE A 140 1.88 -2.11 0.59
C ILE A 140 2.10 -3.35 1.44
N LEU A 141 1.97 -4.51 0.82
CA LEU A 141 2.13 -5.81 1.45
C LEU A 141 3.26 -6.55 0.75
N LEU A 142 4.34 -6.79 1.49
CA LEU A 142 5.51 -7.52 1.02
C LEU A 142 5.69 -8.82 1.80
N LEU A 143 6.49 -9.75 1.27
CA LEU A 143 6.84 -10.96 2.00
C LEU A 143 7.79 -10.62 3.15
N ASP A 144 7.59 -11.28 4.28
CA ASP A 144 8.44 -11.16 5.46
C ASP A 144 9.80 -11.82 5.18
N PRO A 145 10.92 -11.07 5.19
CA PRO A 145 12.24 -11.55 4.74
C PRO A 145 12.74 -12.77 5.53
N ASP A 146 12.30 -12.94 6.77
CA ASP A 146 12.70 -14.03 7.66
C ASP A 146 11.67 -15.19 7.69
N SER A 147 10.68 -15.19 6.78
CA SER A 147 9.66 -16.25 6.71
C SER A 147 10.06 -17.43 5.82
N LEU A 148 9.52 -18.62 6.13
CA LEU A 148 9.68 -19.82 5.30
C LEU A 148 9.22 -19.60 3.84
N ALA A 149 8.22 -18.74 3.63
CA ALA A 149 7.74 -18.41 2.30
C ALA A 149 8.82 -17.78 1.40
N VAL A 150 9.76 -17.01 1.97
CA VAL A 150 10.90 -16.45 1.22
C VAL A 150 11.85 -17.55 0.76
N ILE A 151 12.14 -18.50 1.63
CA ILE A 151 13.01 -19.64 1.32
C ILE A 151 12.42 -20.46 0.17
N LEU A 152 11.14 -20.82 0.28
CA LEU A 152 10.42 -21.55 -0.78
C LEU A 152 10.39 -20.76 -2.09
N ARG A 153 10.13 -19.44 -2.02
CA ARG A 153 10.13 -18.61 -3.22
C ARG A 153 11.52 -18.52 -3.86
N GLY A 154 12.58 -18.51 -3.06
CA GLY A 154 13.97 -18.59 -3.52
C GLY A 154 14.22 -19.84 -4.35
N GLN A 155 13.77 -20.99 -3.83
CA GLN A 155 13.85 -22.27 -4.53
C GLN A 155 13.05 -22.28 -5.84
N GLU A 156 11.85 -21.68 -5.86
CA GLU A 156 11.04 -21.57 -7.07
C GLU A 156 11.67 -20.69 -8.15
N LEU A 157 12.36 -19.61 -7.79
CA LEU A 157 13.02 -18.73 -8.76
C LEU A 157 14.34 -19.30 -9.31
N GLY A 158 14.94 -20.23 -8.58
CA GLY A 158 16.22 -20.87 -8.90
C GLY A 158 17.43 -19.94 -8.81
N GLU A 159 18.60 -20.47 -9.14
CA GLU A 159 19.92 -19.82 -9.01
C GLU A 159 20.07 -18.47 -9.74
N ARG A 160 19.19 -18.17 -10.70
CA ARG A 160 19.25 -16.92 -11.48
C ARG A 160 18.83 -15.69 -10.69
N HIS A 161 18.08 -15.87 -9.60
CA HIS A 161 17.59 -14.78 -8.77
C HIS A 161 18.22 -14.88 -7.39
N ALA A 162 19.42 -14.29 -7.31
CA ALA A 162 20.19 -14.25 -6.08
C ALA A 162 19.44 -13.48 -4.99
N ASP A 163 19.33 -14.11 -3.83
CA ASP A 163 19.00 -13.50 -2.53
C ASP A 163 17.75 -12.60 -2.51
N ILE A 164 16.57 -13.24 -2.64
CA ILE A 164 15.26 -12.60 -2.45
C ILE A 164 15.19 -11.83 -1.13
N ARG A 165 15.79 -12.37 -0.06
CA ARG A 165 15.77 -11.75 1.26
C ARG A 165 16.42 -10.38 1.20
N ARG A 166 17.59 -10.26 0.57
CA ARG A 166 18.28 -8.99 0.37
C ARG A 166 17.45 -7.99 -0.45
N ASP A 167 16.76 -8.45 -1.49
CA ASP A 167 15.89 -7.59 -2.31
C ASP A 167 14.67 -7.07 -1.53
N ILE A 168 14.06 -7.92 -0.69
CA ILE A 168 13.01 -7.49 0.25
C ILE A 168 13.56 -6.44 1.21
N LEU A 169 14.69 -6.70 1.87
CA LEU A 169 15.30 -5.78 2.82
C LEU A 169 15.63 -4.42 2.17
N ARG A 170 16.12 -4.42 0.93
CA ARG A 170 16.32 -3.19 0.13
C ARG A 170 15.02 -2.42 -0.03
N ASN A 171 13.92 -3.09 -0.41
CA ASN A 171 12.63 -2.42 -0.56
C ASN A 171 12.13 -1.83 0.76
N LEU A 172 12.28 -2.56 1.88
CA LEU A 172 11.89 -2.07 3.20
C LEU A 172 12.69 -0.82 3.61
N ARG A 173 14.00 -0.78 3.35
CA ARG A 173 14.82 0.43 3.60
C ARG A 173 14.38 1.61 2.75
N THR A 174 14.10 1.38 1.46
CA THR A 174 13.60 2.43 0.55
C THR A 174 12.24 2.96 1.02
N LEU A 175 11.33 2.07 1.43
CA LEU A 175 10.00 2.42 1.94
C LEU A 175 10.06 3.16 3.28
N GLN A 176 10.89 2.68 4.22
CA GLN A 176 11.15 3.36 5.49
C GLN A 176 11.66 4.80 5.25
N SER A 177 12.71 4.94 4.45
CA SER A 177 13.28 6.26 4.11
C SER A 177 12.28 7.18 3.42
N PHE A 178 11.37 6.64 2.61
CA PHE A 178 10.29 7.42 2.03
C PHE A 178 9.26 7.86 3.08
N ARG A 179 8.80 6.95 3.93
CA ARG A 179 7.81 7.22 4.98
C ARG A 179 8.30 8.26 5.99
N ASP A 180 9.59 8.22 6.34
CA ASP A 180 10.21 9.19 7.26
C ASP A 180 10.21 10.62 6.69
N ARG A 181 10.15 10.78 5.36
CA ARG A 181 10.06 12.07 4.67
C ARG A 181 8.64 12.57 4.42
N LEU A 182 7.61 11.76 4.71
CA LEU A 182 6.21 12.17 4.58
C LEU A 182 5.80 13.07 5.75
N ASP A 183 4.83 13.95 5.52
CA ASP A 183 4.16 14.67 6.61
C ASP A 183 3.26 13.73 7.44
N ALA A 184 2.82 14.19 8.61
CA ALA A 184 2.01 13.39 9.53
C ALA A 184 0.70 12.89 8.90
N HIS A 185 0.04 13.69 8.06
CA HIS A 185 -1.22 13.30 7.43
C HIS A 185 -1.00 12.19 6.40
N ALA A 186 -0.06 12.38 5.47
CA ALA A 186 0.31 11.39 4.46
C ALA A 186 0.80 10.08 5.08
N ARG A 187 1.53 10.14 6.22
CA ARG A 187 1.94 8.93 6.97
C ARG A 187 0.75 8.10 7.46
N THR A 188 -0.36 8.72 7.86
CA THR A 188 -1.57 7.96 8.28
C THR A 188 -2.29 7.26 7.12
N LEU A 189 -2.02 7.69 5.89
CA LEU A 189 -2.60 7.12 4.68
C LEU A 189 -1.71 6.06 4.02
N LEU A 190 -0.44 5.93 4.44
CA LEU A 190 0.49 4.92 3.96
C LEU A 190 0.70 3.85 5.03
N ASP A 191 0.30 2.61 4.73
CA ASP A 191 0.60 1.45 5.58
C ASP A 191 1.44 0.43 4.79
N VAL A 192 2.52 -0.04 5.42
CA VAL A 192 3.44 -1.04 4.87
C VAL A 192 3.48 -2.21 5.84
N ARG A 193 3.17 -3.41 5.36
CA ARG A 193 3.06 -4.62 6.17
C ARG A 193 3.78 -5.79 5.52
N LEU A 194 4.09 -6.80 6.34
CA LEU A 194 4.82 -8.01 5.97
C LEU A 194 3.95 -9.24 6.24
N CYS A 195 3.72 -10.07 5.22
CA CYS A 195 3.07 -11.37 5.39
C CYS A 195 4.11 -12.49 5.40
N SER A 196 3.88 -13.51 6.23
CA SER A 196 4.76 -14.69 6.32
C SER A 196 4.28 -15.87 5.45
N THR A 197 3.21 -15.65 4.69
CA THR A 197 2.57 -16.65 3.81
C THR A 197 2.76 -16.25 2.35
N SER A 198 3.07 -17.22 1.49
CA SER A 198 3.20 -16.98 0.05
C SER A 198 1.88 -16.47 -0.54
N PRO A 199 1.88 -15.34 -1.28
CA PRO A 199 0.65 -14.77 -1.80
C PRO A 199 0.11 -15.51 -3.02
N GLY A 200 0.94 -16.29 -3.73
CA GLY A 200 0.59 -17.00 -4.98
C GLY A 200 0.25 -16.09 -6.18
N VAL A 201 -0.09 -14.83 -5.92
CA VAL A 201 -0.42 -13.78 -6.89
C VAL A 201 0.27 -12.47 -6.51
N THR A 202 0.38 -11.58 -7.49
CA THR A 202 0.73 -10.18 -7.28
C THR A 202 -0.48 -9.29 -7.54
N LEU A 203 -0.52 -8.14 -6.87
CA LEU A 203 -1.56 -7.13 -7.04
C LEU A 203 -0.91 -5.75 -7.13
N TYR A 204 -1.22 -5.03 -8.19
CA TYR A 204 -0.89 -3.61 -8.35
C TYR A 204 -2.17 -2.87 -8.68
N ARG A 205 -2.83 -2.33 -7.65
CA ARG A 205 -4.13 -1.67 -7.75
C ARG A 205 -4.01 -0.16 -7.76
N TRP A 206 -4.83 0.46 -8.59
CA TRP A 206 -5.17 1.87 -8.54
C TRP A 206 -6.69 2.03 -8.67
N ASP A 207 -7.31 2.60 -7.65
CA ASP A 207 -8.74 2.87 -7.54
C ASP A 207 -9.62 1.65 -7.91
N GLY A 208 -10.22 1.66 -9.11
CA GLY A 208 -11.15 0.64 -9.61
C GLY A 208 -10.53 -0.41 -10.54
N ARG A 209 -9.22 -0.38 -10.77
CA ARG A 209 -8.49 -1.33 -11.61
C ARG A 209 -7.25 -1.88 -10.92
N SER A 210 -6.80 -3.02 -11.41
CA SER A 210 -5.60 -3.67 -10.91
C SER A 210 -4.89 -4.44 -12.01
N LEU A 211 -3.57 -4.48 -11.92
CA LEU A 211 -2.75 -5.49 -12.60
C LEU A 211 -2.54 -6.66 -11.64
N VAL A 212 -2.81 -7.86 -12.13
CA VAL A 212 -2.69 -9.12 -11.39
C VAL A 212 -1.77 -10.05 -12.17
N SER A 213 -0.85 -10.72 -11.48
CA SER A 213 -0.10 -11.84 -12.05
C SER A 213 -0.09 -13.02 -11.10
N PHE A 214 0.13 -14.22 -11.65
CA PHE A 214 0.35 -15.42 -10.86
C PHE A 214 1.85 -15.65 -10.74
N LEU A 215 2.31 -15.92 -9.52
CA LEU A 215 3.72 -16.22 -9.28
C LEU A 215 4.05 -17.59 -9.88
N THR A 216 4.89 -17.61 -10.92
CA THR A 216 5.33 -18.83 -11.58
C THR A 216 6.76 -19.18 -11.19
N VAL A 217 7.13 -20.45 -11.41
CA VAL A 217 8.48 -20.97 -11.20
C VAL A 217 9.44 -20.31 -12.20
N GLY A 218 10.61 -19.89 -11.73
CA GLY A 218 11.70 -19.35 -12.53
C GLY A 218 11.51 -17.93 -13.06
N ARG A 219 10.47 -17.20 -12.65
CA ARG A 219 10.19 -15.83 -13.12
C ARG A 219 9.87 -14.87 -11.98
N LEU A 220 10.38 -13.65 -12.07
CA LEU A 220 9.99 -12.57 -11.18
C LEU A 220 8.55 -12.13 -11.43
N SER A 221 7.94 -11.55 -10.40
CA SER A 221 6.56 -11.04 -10.45
C SER A 221 6.32 -10.03 -11.57
N GLY A 222 7.33 -9.20 -11.88
CA GLY A 222 7.25 -8.19 -12.94
C GLY A 222 7.51 -8.72 -14.36
N GLU A 223 8.02 -9.95 -14.50
CA GLU A 223 8.37 -10.57 -15.80
C GLU A 223 7.26 -11.45 -16.37
N GLY A 224 6.29 -11.82 -15.53
CA GLY A 224 5.11 -12.57 -15.93
C GLY A 224 4.08 -11.71 -16.65
N VAL A 225 3.16 -12.38 -17.35
CA VAL A 225 1.97 -11.75 -17.92
C VAL A 225 1.17 -11.06 -16.81
N GLN A 226 0.76 -9.82 -17.04
CA GLN A 226 -0.08 -9.06 -16.13
C GLN A 226 -1.49 -8.93 -16.71
N LEU A 227 -2.47 -9.31 -15.92
CA LEU A 227 -3.89 -9.22 -16.25
C LEU A 227 -4.42 -7.90 -15.66
N GLU A 228 -4.70 -6.94 -16.53
CA GLU A 228 -5.44 -5.74 -16.13
C GLU A 228 -6.93 -6.09 -16.04
N VAL A 229 -7.46 -5.96 -14.83
CA VAL A 229 -8.84 -6.31 -14.51
C VAL A 229 -9.53 -5.19 -13.76
N ALA A 230 -10.85 -5.11 -13.90
CA ALA A 230 -11.67 -4.31 -13.01
C ALA A 230 -11.70 -4.98 -11.63
N VAL A 231 -11.57 -4.19 -10.56
CA VAL A 231 -11.64 -4.68 -9.17
C VAL A 231 -12.96 -5.40 -8.87
N ARG A 232 -14.04 -5.01 -9.56
CA ARG A 232 -15.38 -5.60 -9.42
C ARG A 232 -15.59 -6.88 -10.24
N SER A 233 -14.66 -7.23 -11.12
CA SER A 233 -14.72 -8.51 -11.84
C SER A 233 -14.53 -9.69 -10.88
N PRO A 234 -14.98 -10.91 -11.20
CA PRO A 234 -14.78 -12.07 -10.35
C PRO A 234 -13.29 -12.31 -9.99
N LEU A 235 -12.38 -12.16 -10.96
CA LEU A 235 -10.94 -12.29 -10.72
C LEU A 235 -10.40 -11.16 -9.84
N GLY A 236 -10.81 -9.90 -10.11
CA GLY A 236 -10.43 -8.77 -9.27
C GLY A 236 -10.91 -8.94 -7.81
N ALA A 237 -12.15 -9.39 -7.62
CA ALA A 237 -12.73 -9.63 -6.30
C ALA A 237 -12.00 -10.76 -5.55
N PHE A 238 -11.64 -11.85 -6.24
CA PHE A 238 -10.84 -12.94 -5.67
C PHE A 238 -9.48 -12.45 -5.16
N VAL A 239 -8.75 -11.68 -5.97
CA VAL A 239 -7.41 -11.19 -5.61
C VAL A 239 -7.49 -10.15 -4.48
N GLU A 240 -8.51 -9.29 -4.49
CA GLU A 240 -8.79 -8.37 -3.39
C GLU A 240 -9.07 -9.10 -2.08
N GLN A 241 -9.87 -10.17 -2.11
CA GLN A 241 -10.13 -10.98 -0.94
C GLN A 241 -8.82 -11.60 -0.40
N ARG A 242 -7.97 -12.13 -1.29
CA ARG A 242 -6.65 -12.66 -0.90
C ARG A 242 -5.75 -11.60 -0.30
N PHE A 243 -5.74 -10.38 -0.86
CA PHE A 243 -5.03 -9.26 -0.25
C PHE A 243 -5.54 -9.00 1.17
N ASP A 244 -6.85 -8.89 1.35
CA ASP A 244 -7.44 -8.55 2.64
C ASP A 244 -7.20 -9.64 3.70
N GLU A 245 -7.24 -10.93 3.31
CA GLU A 245 -6.88 -12.06 4.17
C GLU A 245 -5.42 -11.99 4.65
N LEU A 246 -4.48 -11.81 3.71
CA LEU A 246 -3.06 -11.69 4.05
C LEU A 246 -2.78 -10.42 4.86
N TRP A 247 -3.47 -9.33 4.54
CA TRP A 247 -3.35 -8.06 5.24
C TRP A 247 -3.73 -8.18 6.72
N GLN A 248 -4.81 -8.89 7.04
CA GLN A 248 -5.24 -9.11 8.43
C GLN A 248 -4.20 -9.88 9.26
N GLN A 249 -3.50 -10.84 8.66
CA GLN A 249 -2.51 -11.68 9.33
C GLN A 249 -1.10 -11.07 9.29
N SER A 250 -0.87 -10.07 8.46
CA SER A 250 0.42 -9.42 8.30
C SER A 250 0.82 -8.59 9.52
N LYS A 251 2.13 -8.42 9.73
CA LYS A 251 2.69 -7.52 10.74
C LYS A 251 3.06 -6.18 10.13
N PRO A 252 2.85 -5.04 10.80
CA PRO A 252 3.36 -3.75 10.35
C PRO A 252 4.88 -3.79 10.16
N MET A 253 5.39 -3.08 9.15
CA MET A 253 6.83 -2.97 8.88
C MET A 253 7.61 -2.48 10.12
N ASP A 254 7.01 -1.61 10.93
CA ASP A 254 7.62 -1.14 12.18
C ASP A 254 7.93 -2.26 13.17
N ARG A 255 7.10 -3.30 13.25
CA ARG A 255 7.36 -4.45 14.13
C ARG A 255 8.53 -5.31 13.63
N PHE A 256 8.93 -5.14 12.38
CA PHE A 256 10.10 -5.80 11.82
C PHE A 256 11.37 -4.97 11.99
N THR A 257 11.28 -3.65 11.91
CA THR A 257 12.43 -2.74 11.97
C THR A 257 12.72 -2.19 13.36
N HIS A 258 11.73 -2.17 14.25
CA HIS A 258 11.84 -1.61 15.57
C HIS A 258 11.19 -2.50 16.63
N MET A 259 11.77 -2.47 17.82
CA MET A 259 11.31 -3.14 19.02
C MET A 259 11.08 -2.08 20.11
N PRO A 260 9.86 -1.97 20.66
CA PRO A 260 9.65 -1.17 21.86
C PRO A 260 10.30 -1.87 23.05
N VAL A 261 11.11 -1.15 23.82
CA VAL A 261 11.76 -1.64 25.03
C VAL A 261 11.41 -0.69 26.16
N THR A 262 10.82 -1.21 27.23
CA THR A 262 10.60 -0.47 28.47
C THR A 262 11.58 -0.96 29.51
N LEU A 263 12.42 -0.07 30.03
CA LEU A 263 13.25 -0.35 31.20
C LEU A 263 12.51 0.05 32.46
N VAL A 264 12.60 -0.78 33.49
CA VAL A 264 12.04 -0.55 34.82
C VAL A 264 13.14 -0.73 35.85
N ASP A 265 13.32 0.27 36.72
CA ASP A 265 14.27 0.21 37.85
C ASP A 265 13.63 -0.36 39.13
N GLU A 266 14.42 -0.53 40.19
CA GLU A 266 13.95 -0.98 41.51
C GLU A 266 12.88 -0.06 42.13
N ALA A 267 12.87 1.23 41.79
CA ALA A 267 11.88 2.20 42.23
C ALA A 267 10.61 2.19 41.36
N ALA A 268 10.49 1.24 40.43
CA ALA A 268 9.42 1.11 39.44
C ALA A 268 9.30 2.30 38.47
N THR A 269 10.37 3.09 38.30
CA THR A 269 10.45 4.14 37.27
C THR A 269 10.52 3.48 35.91
N ARG A 270 9.65 3.92 34.99
CA ARG A 270 9.56 3.36 33.63
C ARG A 270 10.19 4.31 32.62
N ARG A 271 11.04 3.77 31.75
CA ARG A 271 11.60 4.49 30.61
C ARG A 271 11.39 3.71 29.32
N GLU A 272 10.78 4.36 28.35
CA GLU A 272 10.46 3.74 27.06
C GLU A 272 11.48 4.12 25.98
N PHE A 273 11.82 3.14 25.16
CA PHE A 273 12.73 3.24 24.04
C PHE A 273 12.13 2.53 22.83
N THR A 274 12.43 3.03 21.63
CA THR A 274 12.15 2.35 20.37
C THR A 274 13.49 2.04 19.71
N CYS A 275 13.89 0.78 19.76
CA CYS A 275 15.22 0.35 19.33
C CYS A 275 15.14 -0.39 18.01
N ARG A 276 16.17 -0.25 17.17
CA ARG A 276 16.39 -1.20 16.07
C ARG A 276 16.87 -2.52 16.67
N PHE A 277 16.59 -3.62 15.99
CA PHE A 277 16.99 -4.93 16.50
C PHE A 277 17.36 -5.92 15.40
N VAL A 278 18.16 -6.91 15.77
CA VAL A 278 18.50 -8.08 14.96
C VAL A 278 18.24 -9.35 15.76
N THR A 279 18.01 -10.44 15.04
CA THR A 279 17.84 -11.77 15.63
C THR A 279 18.96 -12.67 15.15
N VAL A 280 19.64 -13.32 16.08
CA VAL A 280 20.69 -14.32 15.81
C VAL A 280 20.46 -15.48 16.77
N ASP A 281 20.42 -16.71 16.25
CA ASP A 281 20.15 -17.93 17.03
C ASP A 281 18.91 -17.82 17.93
N GLU A 282 17.82 -17.29 17.37
CA GLU A 282 16.54 -17.03 18.07
C GLU A 282 16.62 -16.05 19.25
N ARG A 283 17.75 -15.34 19.42
CA ARG A 283 17.94 -14.33 20.46
C ARG A 283 17.78 -12.92 19.88
N TRP A 284 17.21 -12.02 20.68
CA TRP A 284 16.97 -10.64 20.29
C TRP A 284 18.04 -9.71 20.82
N TYR A 285 18.67 -8.98 19.91
CA TYR A 285 19.67 -7.98 20.21
C TYR A 285 19.17 -6.62 19.73
N VAL A 286 19.08 -5.68 20.65
CA VAL A 286 18.64 -4.32 20.36
C VAL A 286 19.85 -3.39 20.25
N ALA A 287 19.76 -2.44 19.34
CA ALA A 287 20.73 -1.38 19.13
C ALA A 287 20.01 -0.02 19.17
N GLY A 288 20.55 0.91 19.96
CA GLY A 288 20.00 2.24 20.10
C GLY A 288 20.91 3.12 20.95
N HIS A 289 21.32 4.28 20.40
CA HIS A 289 22.21 5.20 21.10
C HIS A 289 21.62 5.69 22.43
N ASP A 290 20.32 6.00 22.44
CA ASP A 290 19.63 6.48 23.65
C ASP A 290 19.53 5.41 24.72
N LEU A 291 19.28 4.15 24.33
CA LEU A 291 19.24 3.01 25.24
C LEU A 291 20.62 2.78 25.86
N VAL A 292 21.66 2.66 25.03
CA VAL A 292 23.03 2.42 25.50
C VAL A 292 23.53 3.56 26.39
N SER A 293 23.25 4.82 26.02
CA SER A 293 23.59 6.00 26.83
C SER A 293 22.84 6.01 28.17
N TYR A 294 21.61 5.50 28.21
CA TYR A 294 20.87 5.34 29.46
C TYR A 294 21.49 4.25 30.32
N LEU A 295 21.78 3.07 29.74
CA LEU A 295 22.40 1.94 30.43
C LEU A 295 23.77 2.30 31.01
N ALA A 296 24.60 3.08 30.31
CA ALA A 296 25.91 3.52 30.80
C ALA A 296 25.86 4.40 32.06
N ARG A 297 24.70 5.00 32.36
CA ARG A 297 24.49 5.85 33.55
C ARG A 297 23.81 5.13 34.71
N HIS A 298 23.40 3.88 34.52
CA HIS A 298 22.63 3.11 35.49
C HIS A 298 23.29 1.76 35.74
N ARG A 299 22.97 1.18 36.89
CA ARG A 299 23.43 -0.16 37.26
C ARG A 299 22.56 -1.21 36.57
N LEU A 300 23.17 -2.02 35.70
CA LEU A 300 22.46 -3.02 34.88
C LEU A 300 21.73 -4.07 35.73
N ASP A 301 22.31 -4.44 36.88
CA ASP A 301 21.75 -5.38 37.85
C ASP A 301 20.45 -4.89 38.50
N GLN A 302 20.11 -3.62 38.35
CA GLN A 302 18.90 -3.00 38.90
C GLN A 302 17.83 -2.70 37.85
N LEU A 303 18.05 -3.12 36.60
CA LEU A 303 17.17 -2.85 35.47
C LEU A 303 16.54 -4.12 34.92
N SER A 304 15.23 -4.09 34.75
CA SER A 304 14.47 -5.10 34.02
C SER A 304 13.92 -4.53 32.72
N ALA A 305 14.07 -5.26 31.62
CA ALA A 305 13.52 -4.89 30.32
C ALA A 305 12.19 -5.62 30.04
N TYR A 306 11.26 -4.89 29.43
CA TYR A 306 9.98 -5.43 28.98
C TYR A 306 9.75 -5.03 27.53
N SER A 307 9.19 -5.93 26.74
CA SER A 307 8.81 -5.62 25.37
C SER A 307 7.55 -6.40 24.98
N ALA A 308 6.56 -5.68 24.46
CA ALA A 308 5.36 -6.29 23.89
C ALA A 308 5.64 -7.04 22.57
N ALA A 309 6.83 -6.86 21.97
CA ALA A 309 7.24 -7.58 20.76
C ALA A 309 7.83 -8.97 21.08
N LEU A 310 8.20 -9.22 22.34
CA LEU A 310 8.70 -10.50 22.80
C LEU A 310 7.51 -11.35 23.28
N GLY A 311 7.57 -12.66 23.04
CA GLY A 311 6.42 -13.58 23.17
C GLY A 311 5.70 -13.61 24.52
N THR A 312 6.29 -13.02 25.57
CA THR A 312 5.69 -12.88 26.90
C THR A 312 5.75 -11.42 27.36
N PRO A 313 4.70 -10.61 27.13
CA PRO A 313 4.71 -9.16 27.39
C PRO A 313 4.99 -8.76 28.85
N SER A 314 4.75 -9.68 29.78
CA SER A 314 4.92 -9.48 31.23
C SER A 314 6.20 -10.07 31.80
N ALA A 315 7.02 -10.75 30.99
CA ALA A 315 8.29 -11.30 31.47
C ALA A 315 9.34 -10.19 31.55
N ALA A 316 10.03 -10.11 32.70
CA ALA A 316 11.20 -9.27 32.86
C ALA A 316 12.40 -9.95 32.17
N TYR A 317 12.98 -9.26 31.20
CA TYR A 317 14.21 -9.67 30.54
C TYR A 317 15.40 -9.01 31.24
N GLU A 318 16.47 -9.77 31.39
CA GLU A 318 17.76 -9.22 31.82
C GLU A 318 18.41 -8.47 30.67
N VAL A 319 19.14 -7.41 31.01
CA VAL A 319 19.80 -6.53 30.04
C VAL A 319 21.31 -6.77 30.08
N LEU A 320 21.86 -7.32 29.00
CA LEU A 320 23.29 -7.63 28.90
C LEU A 320 23.90 -6.88 27.72
N VAL A 321 24.91 -6.05 27.98
CA VAL A 321 25.67 -5.38 26.91
C VAL A 321 26.60 -6.42 26.27
N VAL A 322 26.57 -6.51 24.95
CA VAL A 322 27.44 -7.42 24.20
C VAL A 322 28.81 -6.77 24.06
N ASP A 323 29.84 -7.51 24.48
CA ASP A 323 31.25 -7.12 24.39
C ASP A 323 31.70 -6.97 22.92
N ASP A 324 32.42 -5.90 22.61
CA ASP A 324 32.77 -5.48 21.26
C ASP A 324 33.91 -6.30 20.63
N GLU A 325 34.70 -7.00 21.45
CA GLU A 325 35.79 -7.88 20.98
C GLU A 325 35.31 -9.31 20.63
N THR A 326 34.01 -9.59 20.69
CA THR A 326 33.48 -10.95 20.48
C THR A 326 33.15 -11.27 19.02
N GLU A 327 33.26 -12.55 18.65
CA GLU A 327 32.76 -13.05 17.35
C GLU A 327 31.26 -12.75 17.17
N LEU A 328 30.49 -12.84 18.26
CA LEU A 328 29.09 -12.46 18.29
C LEU A 328 28.88 -11.00 17.88
N HIS A 329 29.69 -10.06 18.36
CA HIS A 329 29.58 -8.65 17.97
C HIS A 329 29.81 -8.46 16.46
N THR A 330 30.78 -9.17 15.88
CA THR A 330 31.04 -9.16 14.44
C THR A 330 29.82 -9.68 13.66
N GLN A 331 29.23 -10.79 14.11
CA GLN A 331 28.01 -11.36 13.51
C GLN A 331 26.84 -10.38 13.62
N LEU A 332 26.59 -9.80 14.79
CA LEU A 332 25.52 -8.82 14.99
C LEU A 332 25.69 -7.59 14.10
N THR A 333 26.92 -7.11 13.95
CA THR A 333 27.25 -6.00 13.04
C THR A 333 26.93 -6.33 11.59
N ALA A 334 27.27 -7.54 11.14
CA ALA A 334 26.94 -8.00 9.79
C ALA A 334 25.42 -8.09 9.57
N HIS A 335 24.69 -8.73 10.47
CA HIS A 335 23.22 -8.83 10.40
C HIS A 335 22.54 -7.46 10.46
N TYR A 336 23.08 -6.54 11.27
CA TYR A 336 22.55 -5.19 11.41
C TYR A 336 22.81 -4.36 10.14
N ALA A 337 24.02 -4.42 9.59
CA ALA A 337 24.36 -3.77 8.33
C ALA A 337 23.50 -4.30 7.18
N GLU A 338 23.28 -5.61 7.12
CA GLU A 338 22.42 -6.22 6.10
C GLU A 338 20.96 -5.73 6.21
N LYS A 339 20.41 -5.68 7.42
CA LYS A 339 19.02 -5.28 7.67
C LYS A 339 18.80 -3.77 7.47
N TYR A 340 19.69 -2.93 7.98
CA TYR A 340 19.49 -1.48 8.07
C TYR A 340 20.36 -0.64 7.14
N ASP A 341 21.38 -1.22 6.49
CA ASP A 341 22.37 -0.49 5.67
C ASP A 341 23.03 0.65 6.46
N ALA A 342 23.32 0.38 7.73
CA ALA A 342 23.89 1.32 8.67
C ALA A 342 24.78 0.58 9.68
N PRO A 343 25.81 1.21 10.25
CA PRO A 343 26.56 0.64 11.36
C PRO A 343 25.77 0.74 12.67
N ALA A 344 26.08 -0.14 13.62
CA ALA A 344 25.69 -0.04 15.02
C ALA A 344 26.96 -0.07 15.88
N ALA A 345 27.00 0.78 16.91
CA ALA A 345 28.17 0.89 17.78
C ALA A 345 28.12 -0.08 18.98
N ALA A 346 26.92 -0.48 19.40
CA ALA A 346 26.74 -1.35 20.56
C ALA A 346 25.42 -2.12 20.45
N PHE A 347 25.43 -3.32 21.02
CA PHE A 347 24.29 -4.21 21.07
C PHE A 347 23.98 -4.59 22.51
N VAL A 348 22.70 -4.75 22.78
CA VAL A 348 22.18 -5.17 24.07
C VAL A 348 21.33 -6.41 23.85
N TRP A 349 21.71 -7.50 24.51
CA TRP A 349 20.92 -8.72 24.53
C TRP A 349 19.82 -8.60 25.57
N LEU A 350 18.59 -8.87 25.14
CA LEU A 350 17.44 -9.06 26.03
C LEU A 350 17.34 -10.55 26.37
N ARG A 351 17.96 -10.95 27.48
CA ARG A 351 17.99 -12.35 27.90
C ARG A 351 16.69 -12.71 28.62
N PRO A 352 15.97 -13.76 28.20
CA PRO A 352 14.79 -14.22 28.93
C PRO A 352 15.16 -14.61 30.36
N PRO A 353 14.25 -14.43 31.34
CA PRO A 353 14.51 -14.87 32.70
C PRO A 353 14.75 -16.38 32.68
N ALA A 354 15.73 -16.85 33.46
CA ALA A 354 15.98 -18.29 33.57
C ALA A 354 14.68 -18.99 34.00
N LEU A 355 14.24 -19.99 33.23
CA LEU A 355 13.15 -20.86 33.65
C LEU A 355 13.63 -21.58 34.90
N VAL A 356 13.07 -21.23 36.05
CA VAL A 356 13.20 -22.05 37.26
C VAL A 356 12.38 -23.31 36.98
N THR A 357 13.01 -24.35 36.47
CA THR A 357 12.45 -25.70 36.53
C THR A 357 12.50 -26.13 37.99
N GLU A 358 11.34 -26.12 38.65
CA GLU A 358 11.13 -26.84 39.92
C GLU A 358 11.22 -28.35 39.72
#